data_AF-A0A3S2XJB9-F1
#
_entry.id   AF-A0A3S2XJB9-F1
#
_cell.length_a   1.000
_cell.length_b   1.000
_cell.length_c   1.000
_cell.angle_alpha   90.00
_cell.angle_beta   90.00
_cell.angle_gamma   90.00
#
_symmetry.space_group_name_H-M   'P 1'
#
loop_
_entity.id
_entity.type
_entity.pdbx_description
1 polymer ?
#
loop_
_entity_poly.entity_id
_entity_poly.type
_entity_poly.pdbx_seq_one_letter_code
_entity_poly.pdbx_strand_id
1 'polypeptide(L)'
;MEAIRNIAIIAHVDHGKTTLVDKIMYHCQLFRDNENTGDLILDNNDLERERGITITSKNVSVSYKGTKINIIDTPGHADFGGEVERVLNMADGVCLLVDAFEGPMPQTRFVLQKAIDLGLKPCVVINKVDKENCTPEEVHEKVFDLMFELGATEEQLDFPAVYGSAKNNWMSDDWRNQTENIEPLLDMVIANVPAPKVSEGTPQMLITSLDFSSFTGRIAIGRLERGVLNEGMPISLVKRDGKVIKSRIKELHTFEGLGRKKVEQVIAGDICAVVGVEGFEIGDTIADFENPEALQTIAIDEPTMSMLFTINDSPFFGKEGKFVTSRHIRERLTKELEKNLAMRVAETDSADKFMVFGRGVLHLSVLIETMRREGYELQIGQPQVIIKEVDGVKCEPIEELTIDLPENLSGRAVEFVSIRKGEMLSMEGKGERMIVKFNIPSRGIIGLRNQLLTATAGEAIMAHRFIGYEPYKGEIPGRNNGSLISMENGKAIPYSIDKLQDRGKFFVDPNEDIYEGQVIGENTRSDDMTVNVTKTKKLSNVRSSGADDKARIIPAIKFSLEEALEYIQKDEYVEVTPKSLRLRKIYLTETDRKRFKI
;
A
#
# COMPACT_ATOMS: atom_id res chain seq x y z
N MET A 1 0.19 33.47 -19.94
CA MET A 1 0.38 32.52 -18.84
C MET A 1 0.17 31.13 -19.41
N GLU A 2 1.07 30.19 -19.12
CA GLU A 2 0.85 28.80 -19.49
C GLU A 2 -0.39 28.29 -18.76
N ALA A 3 -1.31 27.64 -19.48
CA ALA A 3 -2.45 26.99 -18.86
C ALA A 3 -1.94 25.77 -18.06
N ILE A 4 -2.48 25.52 -16.88
CA ILE A 4 -2.11 24.37 -16.05
C ILE A 4 -3.27 23.37 -16.03
N ARG A 5 -2.94 22.08 -16.04
CA ARG A 5 -3.87 20.97 -15.79
C ARG A 5 -3.24 20.02 -14.78
N ASN A 6 -3.93 19.75 -13.68
CA ASN A 6 -3.51 18.76 -12.71
C ASN A 6 -4.41 17.54 -12.84
N ILE A 7 -3.85 16.40 -13.23
CA ILE A 7 -4.58 15.14 -13.39
C ILE A 7 -4.03 14.07 -12.47
N ALA A 8 -4.91 13.31 -11.82
CA ALA A 8 -4.56 12.08 -11.13
C ALA A 8 -4.76 10.89 -12.08
N ILE A 9 -3.85 9.91 -12.10
CA ILE A 9 -4.09 8.66 -12.83
C ILE A 9 -4.52 7.56 -11.87
N ILE A 10 -5.66 6.93 -12.17
CA ILE A 10 -6.19 5.76 -11.47
C ILE A 10 -6.13 4.58 -12.42
N ALA A 11 -5.54 3.47 -11.97
CA ALA A 11 -5.44 2.26 -12.76
C ALA A 11 -5.41 1.03 -11.84
N HIS A 12 -5.84 -0.12 -12.37
CA HIS A 12 -5.60 -1.38 -11.72
C HIS A 12 -4.14 -1.82 -11.94
N VAL A 13 -3.72 -2.80 -11.15
CA VAL A 13 -2.51 -3.58 -11.40
C VAL A 13 -2.52 -4.04 -12.87
N ASP A 14 -1.38 -3.93 -13.55
CA ASP A 14 -1.19 -4.38 -14.93
C ASP A 14 -2.03 -3.71 -16.01
N HIS A 15 -2.91 -2.74 -15.74
CA HIS A 15 -3.61 -1.97 -16.78
C HIS A 15 -2.68 -1.05 -17.60
N GLY A 16 -1.39 -0.96 -17.23
CA GLY A 16 -0.35 -0.27 -17.99
C GLY A 16 -0.18 1.20 -17.63
N LYS A 17 -0.43 1.58 -16.37
CA LYS A 17 -0.28 2.96 -15.88
C LYS A 17 1.10 3.54 -16.15
N THR A 18 2.13 2.82 -15.70
CA THR A 18 3.54 3.19 -15.85
C THR A 18 3.87 3.36 -17.34
N THR A 19 3.52 2.37 -18.16
CA THR A 19 3.72 2.42 -19.61
C THR A 19 3.05 3.63 -20.25
N LEU A 20 1.84 3.98 -19.83
CA LEU A 20 1.12 5.14 -20.36
C LEU A 20 1.83 6.45 -20.01
N VAL A 21 2.21 6.64 -18.75
CA VAL A 21 2.92 7.84 -18.31
C VAL A 21 4.29 7.95 -18.97
N ASP A 22 5.01 6.84 -19.15
CA ASP A 22 6.27 6.81 -19.89
C ASP A 22 6.07 7.26 -21.35
N LYS A 23 5.01 6.80 -22.03
CA LYS A 23 4.68 7.28 -23.38
C LYS A 23 4.31 8.75 -23.41
N ILE A 24 3.59 9.26 -22.40
CA ILE A 24 3.28 10.69 -22.27
C ILE A 24 4.56 11.50 -22.16
N MET A 25 5.49 11.08 -21.31
CA MET A 25 6.79 11.75 -21.18
C MET A 25 7.56 11.71 -22.50
N TYR A 26 7.69 10.54 -23.12
CA TYR A 26 8.43 10.38 -24.36
C TYR A 26 7.87 11.26 -25.48
N HIS A 27 6.55 11.25 -25.68
CA HIS A 27 5.91 12.06 -26.71
C HIS A 27 6.11 13.57 -26.49
N CYS A 28 5.96 14.05 -25.25
CA CYS A 28 6.19 15.47 -24.94
C CYS A 28 7.67 15.87 -24.96
N GLN A 29 8.59 14.94 -24.66
CA GLN A 29 10.04 15.16 -24.71
C GLN A 29 10.61 15.06 -26.13
N LEU A 30 10.00 14.29 -27.03
CA LEU A 30 10.35 14.25 -28.46
C LEU A 30 10.27 15.64 -29.12
N PHE A 31 9.48 16.56 -28.58
CA PHE A 31 9.41 17.96 -29.03
C PHE A 31 10.51 18.86 -28.44
N ARG A 32 11.35 18.36 -27.53
CA ARG A 32 12.49 19.05 -26.92
C ARG A 32 13.78 18.30 -27.31
N ASP A 33 14.39 18.69 -28.42
CA ASP A 33 15.60 18.06 -28.97
C ASP A 33 16.72 17.80 -27.91
N ASN A 34 17.36 16.62 -28.02
CA ASN A 34 18.67 16.24 -27.48
C ASN A 34 18.83 15.92 -25.97
N GLU A 35 18.12 14.93 -25.42
CA GLU A 35 18.65 14.17 -24.28
C GLU A 35 18.50 12.66 -24.48
N ASN A 36 19.58 11.92 -24.20
CA ASN A 36 19.63 10.45 -24.24
C ASN A 36 18.63 9.88 -23.24
N THR A 37 17.45 9.48 -23.72
CA THR A 37 16.48 8.72 -22.92
C THR A 37 16.89 7.26 -22.92
N GLY A 38 17.56 6.82 -21.85
CA GLY A 38 17.58 5.40 -21.48
C GLY A 38 16.16 4.90 -21.16
N ASP A 39 16.03 3.61 -20.85
CA ASP A 39 14.77 2.93 -20.49
C ASP A 39 14.08 3.65 -19.30
N LEU A 40 13.25 4.65 -19.60
CA LEU A 40 12.43 5.34 -18.61
C LEU A 40 11.35 4.36 -18.16
N ILE A 41 11.46 3.94 -16.90
CA ILE A 41 10.43 3.18 -16.21
C ILE A 41 10.14 3.93 -14.89
N LEU A 42 8.95 4.52 -14.75
CA LEU A 42 8.54 5.19 -13.50
C LEU A 42 8.57 4.23 -12.29
N ASP A 43 8.44 2.93 -12.54
CA ASP A 43 8.55 1.87 -11.55
C ASP A 43 10.01 1.54 -11.27
N ASN A 44 10.77 2.44 -10.65
CA ASN A 44 12.11 2.13 -10.16
C ASN A 44 12.09 1.28 -8.87
N ASN A 45 10.91 0.95 -8.32
CA ASN A 45 10.76 0.21 -7.09
C ASN A 45 10.23 -1.21 -7.39
N ASP A 46 11.09 -2.22 -7.27
CA ASP A 46 10.75 -3.64 -7.53
C ASP A 46 9.53 -4.11 -6.72
N LEU A 47 9.32 -3.50 -5.54
CA LEU A 47 8.16 -3.72 -4.66
C LEU A 47 6.83 -3.34 -5.28
N GLU A 48 6.77 -2.22 -6.02
CA GLU A 48 5.56 -1.74 -6.68
C GLU A 48 5.18 -2.69 -7.82
N ARG A 49 6.17 -3.19 -8.58
CA ARG A 49 5.97 -4.16 -9.66
C ARG A 49 5.51 -5.52 -9.15
N GLU A 50 6.15 -6.05 -8.12
CA GLU A 50 5.81 -7.39 -7.59
C GLU A 50 4.45 -7.44 -6.91
N ARG A 51 4.06 -6.36 -6.23
CA ARG A 51 2.75 -6.26 -5.56
C ARG A 51 1.67 -5.71 -6.49
N GLY A 52 2.06 -5.17 -7.64
CA GLY A 52 1.17 -4.56 -8.60
C GLY A 52 0.53 -3.24 -8.16
N ILE A 53 0.95 -2.67 -7.03
CA ILE A 53 0.35 -1.47 -6.45
C ILE A 53 1.35 -0.31 -6.47
N THR A 54 0.86 0.89 -6.74
CA THR A 54 1.61 2.11 -6.42
C THR A 54 1.58 2.32 -4.91
N ILE A 55 2.77 2.44 -4.32
CA ILE A 55 2.96 2.59 -2.88
C ILE A 55 3.20 4.06 -2.54
N THR A 56 4.00 4.74 -3.36
CA THR A 56 4.32 6.17 -3.15
C THR A 56 3.90 7.00 -4.35
N SER A 57 3.20 8.09 -4.07
CA SER A 57 2.75 9.03 -5.11
C SER A 57 3.93 9.78 -5.74
N LYS A 58 4.04 9.76 -7.07
CA LYS A 58 5.05 10.52 -7.83
C LYS A 58 4.37 11.59 -8.67
N ASN A 59 4.97 12.78 -8.70
CA ASN A 59 4.52 13.90 -9.51
C ASN A 59 5.40 14.00 -10.75
N VAL A 60 4.77 13.98 -11.91
CA VAL A 60 5.41 14.13 -13.23
C VAL A 60 4.81 15.36 -13.88
N SER A 61 5.61 16.13 -14.60
CA SER A 61 5.09 17.28 -15.35
C SER A 61 5.55 17.24 -16.80
N VAL A 62 4.63 17.43 -17.73
CA VAL A 62 4.91 17.56 -19.16
C VAL A 62 4.36 18.87 -19.71
N SER A 63 4.99 19.41 -20.74
CA SER A 63 4.49 20.58 -21.47
C SER A 63 3.95 20.14 -22.82
N TYR A 64 2.71 20.48 -23.12
CA TYR A 64 2.03 20.10 -24.35
C TYR A 64 1.18 21.28 -24.86
N LYS A 65 1.36 21.68 -26.13
CA LYS A 65 0.65 22.81 -26.77
C LYS A 65 0.58 24.10 -25.91
N GLY A 66 1.68 24.44 -25.22
CA GLY A 66 1.76 25.62 -24.35
C GLY A 66 0.99 25.49 -23.01
N THR A 67 0.55 24.28 -22.68
CA THR A 67 -0.11 23.93 -21.42
C THR A 67 0.79 23.01 -20.61
N LYS A 68 0.95 23.29 -19.31
CA LYS A 68 1.65 22.42 -18.37
C LYS A 68 0.66 21.40 -17.80
N ILE A 69 0.93 20.11 -17.99
CA ILE A 69 0.13 19.01 -17.48
C ILE A 69 0.92 18.34 -16.35
N ASN A 70 0.45 18.51 -15.13
CA ASN A 70 0.94 17.81 -13.95
C ASN A 70 0.16 16.49 -13.83
N ILE A 71 0.90 15.38 -13.88
CA ILE A 71 0.40 14.02 -13.75
C ILE A 71 0.78 13.51 -12.38
N ILE A 72 -0.23 13.17 -11.59
CA ILE A 72 -0.10 12.77 -10.21
C ILE A 72 -0.44 11.29 -10.12
N ASP A 73 0.53 10.48 -9.70
CA ASP A 73 0.31 9.06 -9.56
C ASP A 73 -0.39 8.73 -8.22
N THR A 74 -1.50 7.98 -8.26
CA THR A 74 -2.28 7.61 -7.07
C THR A 74 -1.98 6.18 -6.61
N PRO A 75 -1.84 5.93 -5.29
CA PRO A 75 -1.82 4.59 -4.73
C PRO A 75 -3.14 3.86 -4.97
N GLY A 76 -3.08 2.62 -5.45
CA GLY A 76 -4.28 1.83 -5.82
C GLY A 76 -4.94 1.06 -4.68
N HIS A 77 -4.49 1.24 -3.43
CA HIS A 77 -4.74 0.29 -2.35
C HIS A 77 -5.35 0.95 -1.08
N ALA A 78 -6.35 0.30 -0.47
CA ALA A 78 -7.13 0.82 0.66
C ALA A 78 -6.31 1.24 1.89
N ASP A 79 -5.28 0.47 2.29
CA ASP A 79 -4.36 0.83 3.40
C ASP A 79 -3.60 2.17 3.20
N PHE A 80 -3.65 2.74 1.99
CA PHE A 80 -3.10 4.07 1.66
C PHE A 80 -4.21 5.11 1.45
N GLY A 81 -5.43 4.88 1.94
CA GLY A 81 -6.60 5.74 1.73
C GLY A 81 -6.36 7.22 2.05
N GLY A 82 -5.77 7.56 3.20
CA GLY A 82 -5.44 8.95 3.48
C GLY A 82 -4.35 9.54 2.57
N GLU A 83 -3.46 8.73 1.99
CA GLU A 83 -2.57 9.21 0.91
C GLU A 83 -3.35 9.49 -0.37
N VAL A 84 -4.24 8.59 -0.77
CA VAL A 84 -5.11 8.78 -1.93
C VAL A 84 -5.90 10.09 -1.84
N GLU A 85 -6.56 10.36 -0.71
CA GLU A 85 -7.32 11.62 -0.54
C GLU A 85 -6.42 12.86 -0.61
N ARG A 86 -5.21 12.81 -0.05
CA ARG A 86 -4.24 13.93 -0.11
C ARG A 86 -3.77 14.22 -1.54
N VAL A 87 -3.60 13.16 -2.32
CA VAL A 87 -3.10 13.23 -3.69
C VAL A 87 -4.19 13.71 -4.63
N LEU A 88 -5.41 13.19 -4.49
CA LEU A 88 -6.58 13.64 -5.27
C LEU A 88 -6.91 15.12 -5.03
N ASN A 89 -6.66 15.66 -3.83
CA ASN A 89 -6.84 17.09 -3.55
C ASN A 89 -5.94 18.02 -4.37
N MET A 90 -4.82 17.53 -4.92
CA MET A 90 -3.96 18.32 -5.81
C MET A 90 -4.44 18.31 -7.27
N ALA A 91 -5.36 17.41 -7.62
CA ALA A 91 -5.84 17.23 -8.98
C ALA A 91 -7.14 18.01 -9.23
N ASP A 92 -7.38 18.36 -10.48
CA ASP A 92 -8.60 19.01 -10.96
C ASP A 92 -9.43 18.07 -11.88
N GLY A 93 -8.85 16.93 -12.25
CA GLY A 93 -9.50 15.86 -12.99
C GLY A 93 -8.77 14.53 -12.78
N VAL A 94 -9.35 13.45 -13.29
CA VAL A 94 -8.84 12.10 -13.11
C VAL A 94 -8.83 11.33 -14.42
N CYS A 95 -7.73 10.65 -14.73
CA CYS A 95 -7.62 9.74 -15.85
C CYS A 95 -7.78 8.30 -15.34
N LEU A 96 -8.90 7.65 -15.68
CA LEU A 96 -9.19 6.27 -15.33
C LEU A 96 -8.68 5.35 -16.44
N LEU A 97 -7.66 4.56 -16.15
CA LEU A 97 -7.06 3.60 -17.08
C LEU A 97 -7.64 2.19 -16.88
N VAL A 98 -8.24 1.67 -17.94
CA VAL A 98 -8.97 0.40 -17.95
C VAL A 98 -8.45 -0.50 -19.07
N ASP A 99 -8.25 -1.79 -18.79
CA ASP A 99 -7.87 -2.76 -19.80
C ASP A 99 -9.07 -3.10 -20.70
N ALA A 100 -8.88 -3.05 -22.01
CA ALA A 100 -9.92 -3.27 -23.02
C ALA A 100 -10.45 -4.71 -23.08
N PHE A 101 -9.80 -5.66 -22.39
CA PHE A 101 -10.28 -7.03 -22.25
C PHE A 101 -10.85 -7.30 -20.87
N GLU A 102 -10.13 -6.89 -19.82
CA GLU A 102 -10.52 -7.24 -18.45
C GLU A 102 -11.64 -6.32 -17.91
N GLY A 103 -11.66 -5.07 -18.35
CA GLY A 103 -12.62 -4.07 -17.87
C GLY A 103 -12.23 -3.46 -16.51
N PRO A 104 -13.16 -2.73 -15.87
CA PRO A 104 -12.87 -2.05 -14.61
C PRO A 104 -12.73 -3.05 -13.46
N MET A 105 -11.68 -2.87 -12.65
CA MET A 105 -11.32 -3.84 -11.61
C MET A 105 -11.69 -3.39 -10.20
N PRO A 106 -11.98 -4.34 -9.30
CA PRO A 106 -12.38 -4.10 -7.91
C PRO A 106 -11.51 -3.07 -7.14
N GLN A 107 -10.19 -3.10 -7.35
CA GLN A 107 -9.23 -2.24 -6.64
C GLN A 107 -9.32 -0.78 -7.09
N THR A 108 -9.65 -0.52 -8.36
CA THR A 108 -9.80 0.86 -8.89
C THR A 108 -11.03 1.57 -8.34
N ARG A 109 -12.04 0.80 -7.93
CA ARG A 109 -13.33 1.28 -7.44
C ARG A 109 -13.18 2.19 -6.22
N PHE A 110 -12.29 1.83 -5.28
CA PHE A 110 -12.08 2.62 -4.06
C PHE A 110 -11.53 4.02 -4.38
N VAL A 111 -10.47 4.09 -5.20
CA VAL A 111 -9.83 5.36 -5.57
C VAL A 111 -10.77 6.20 -6.44
N LEU A 112 -11.49 5.55 -7.36
CA LEU A 112 -12.47 6.21 -8.23
C LEU A 112 -13.65 6.79 -7.43
N GLN A 113 -14.18 6.05 -6.44
CA GLN A 113 -15.23 6.57 -5.56
C GLN A 113 -14.78 7.86 -4.89
N LYS A 114 -13.55 7.90 -4.36
CA LYS A 114 -13.00 9.11 -3.73
C LYS A 114 -12.84 10.27 -4.70
N ALA A 115 -12.43 10.00 -5.94
CA ALA A 115 -12.34 11.03 -6.97
C ALA A 115 -13.73 11.59 -7.33
N ILE A 116 -14.74 10.73 -7.43
CA ILE A 116 -16.12 11.12 -7.69
C ILE A 116 -16.69 11.95 -6.53
N ASP A 117 -16.49 11.52 -5.28
CA ASP A 117 -16.92 12.23 -4.06
C ASP A 117 -16.31 13.63 -3.95
N LEU A 118 -15.09 13.81 -4.46
CA LEU A 118 -14.39 15.11 -4.54
C LEU A 118 -14.87 15.98 -5.71
N GLY A 119 -15.79 15.48 -6.55
CA GLY A 119 -16.31 16.19 -7.71
C GLY A 119 -15.29 16.33 -8.86
N LEU A 120 -14.26 15.48 -8.90
CA LEU A 120 -13.27 15.50 -9.98
C LEU A 120 -13.92 15.01 -11.28
N LYS A 121 -13.49 15.59 -12.41
CA LYS A 121 -13.96 15.17 -13.74
C LYS A 121 -13.19 13.95 -14.23
N PRO A 122 -13.86 12.81 -14.51
CA PRO A 122 -13.20 11.64 -15.06
C PRO A 122 -12.99 11.75 -16.57
N CYS A 123 -11.82 11.30 -17.02
CA CYS A 123 -11.45 11.04 -18.40
C CYS A 123 -11.07 9.56 -18.49
N VAL A 124 -11.70 8.80 -19.37
CA VAL A 124 -11.50 7.35 -19.44
C VAL A 124 -10.50 6.99 -20.54
N VAL A 125 -9.58 6.09 -20.22
CA VAL A 125 -8.58 5.57 -21.15
C VAL A 125 -8.72 4.06 -21.20
N ILE A 126 -9.22 3.54 -22.32
CA ILE A 126 -9.36 2.11 -22.58
C ILE A 126 -8.10 1.64 -23.32
N ASN A 127 -7.22 0.97 -22.58
CA ASN A 127 -5.88 0.59 -23.01
C ASN A 127 -5.81 -0.90 -23.37
N LYS A 128 -4.72 -1.31 -24.04
CA LYS A 128 -4.46 -2.67 -24.53
C LYS A 128 -5.46 -3.16 -25.59
N VAL A 129 -5.90 -2.26 -26.46
CA VAL A 129 -6.68 -2.58 -27.67
C VAL A 129 -5.87 -3.41 -28.69
N ASP A 130 -4.57 -3.61 -28.47
CA ASP A 130 -3.73 -4.53 -29.25
C ASP A 130 -3.98 -6.03 -28.98
N LYS A 131 -4.76 -6.38 -27.95
CA LYS A 131 -5.12 -7.77 -27.65
C LYS A 131 -6.18 -8.30 -28.63
N GLU A 132 -5.99 -9.53 -29.14
CA GLU A 132 -6.90 -10.17 -30.12
C GLU A 132 -8.36 -10.30 -29.63
N ASN A 133 -8.58 -10.45 -28.32
CA ASN A 133 -9.90 -10.64 -27.73
C ASN A 133 -10.46 -9.38 -27.04
N CYS A 134 -9.94 -8.18 -27.31
CA CYS A 134 -10.45 -6.97 -26.65
C CYS A 134 -11.92 -6.69 -26.99
N THR A 135 -12.66 -6.16 -26.02
CA THR A 135 -14.04 -5.71 -26.18
C THR A 135 -14.21 -4.26 -25.70
N PRO A 136 -13.62 -3.27 -26.41
CA PRO A 136 -13.57 -1.88 -25.93
C PRO A 136 -14.94 -1.25 -25.69
N GLU A 137 -15.94 -1.57 -26.53
CA GLU A 137 -17.31 -1.06 -26.40
C GLU A 137 -17.99 -1.60 -25.14
N GLU A 138 -17.89 -2.90 -24.88
CA GLU A 138 -18.42 -3.52 -23.65
C GLU A 138 -17.71 -2.99 -22.41
N VAL A 139 -16.40 -2.78 -22.49
CA VAL A 139 -15.62 -2.21 -21.38
C VAL A 139 -16.06 -0.77 -21.10
N HIS A 140 -16.32 0.03 -22.14
CA HIS A 140 -16.85 1.38 -21.97
C HIS A 140 -18.19 1.37 -21.22
N GLU A 141 -19.12 0.49 -21.60
CA GLU A 141 -20.40 0.30 -20.90
C GLU A 141 -20.19 -0.11 -19.43
N LYS A 142 -19.30 -1.08 -19.17
CA LYS A 142 -18.97 -1.49 -17.79
C LYS A 142 -18.38 -0.35 -16.95
N VAL A 143 -17.60 0.54 -17.55
CA VAL A 143 -17.06 1.73 -16.86
C VAL A 143 -18.17 2.72 -16.55
N PHE A 144 -19.11 2.91 -17.47
CA PHE A 144 -20.30 3.72 -17.23
C PHE A 144 -21.13 3.15 -16.06
N ASP A 145 -21.43 1.86 -16.09
CA ASP A 145 -22.15 1.17 -15.02
C ASP A 145 -21.43 1.31 -13.68
N LEU A 146 -20.10 1.14 -13.68
CA LEU A 146 -19.27 1.37 -12.50
C LEU A 146 -19.45 2.80 -11.96
N MET A 147 -19.28 3.84 -12.80
CA MET A 147 -19.40 5.22 -12.33
C MET A 147 -20.82 5.55 -11.85
N PHE A 148 -21.84 5.03 -12.54
CA PHE A 148 -23.24 5.18 -12.17
C PHE A 148 -23.50 4.55 -10.81
N GLU A 149 -23.02 3.32 -10.61
CA GLU A 149 -23.04 2.68 -9.31
C GLU A 149 -22.38 3.62 -8.29
N LEU A 150 -21.14 4.05 -8.47
CA LEU A 150 -20.43 4.92 -7.52
C LEU A 150 -21.10 6.28 -7.23
N GLY A 151 -22.23 6.60 -7.87
CA GLY A 151 -23.00 7.81 -7.59
C GLY A 151 -22.43 9.02 -8.31
N ALA A 152 -21.77 8.80 -9.45
CA ALA A 152 -21.33 9.88 -10.32
C ALA A 152 -22.51 10.77 -10.72
N THR A 153 -22.26 12.07 -10.75
CA THR A 153 -23.22 13.07 -11.24
C THR A 153 -23.41 12.94 -12.75
N GLU A 154 -24.49 13.49 -13.31
CA GLU A 154 -24.73 13.48 -14.77
C GLU A 154 -23.54 14.09 -15.56
N GLU A 155 -22.93 15.17 -15.05
CA GLU A 155 -21.75 15.78 -15.66
C GLU A 155 -20.50 14.88 -15.62
N GLN A 156 -20.39 13.99 -14.63
CA GLN A 156 -19.30 13.02 -14.52
C GLN A 156 -19.57 11.76 -15.34
N LEU A 157 -20.83 11.42 -15.60
CA LEU A 157 -21.23 10.28 -16.44
C LEU A 157 -21.07 10.58 -17.94
N ASP A 158 -21.10 11.85 -18.34
CA ASP A 158 -20.73 12.31 -19.69
C ASP A 158 -19.20 12.44 -19.84
N PHE A 159 -18.48 11.38 -19.47
CA PHE A 159 -17.03 11.37 -19.51
C PHE A 159 -16.51 11.14 -20.94
N PRO A 160 -15.45 11.85 -21.36
CA PRO A 160 -14.77 11.53 -22.61
C PRO A 160 -13.98 10.23 -22.45
N ALA A 161 -13.90 9.46 -23.54
CA ALA A 161 -13.12 8.23 -23.59
C ALA A 161 -12.18 8.20 -24.80
N VAL A 162 -10.96 7.76 -24.57
CA VAL A 162 -9.99 7.44 -25.64
C VAL A 162 -9.59 5.97 -25.54
N TYR A 163 -9.27 5.40 -26.68
CA TYR A 163 -8.96 3.98 -26.87
C TYR A 163 -7.58 3.82 -27.49
N GLY A 164 -6.82 2.81 -27.06
CA GLY A 164 -5.59 2.49 -27.77
C GLY A 164 -4.66 1.52 -27.06
N SER A 165 -3.38 1.63 -27.41
CA SER A 165 -2.32 0.79 -26.87
C SER A 165 -1.13 1.67 -26.48
N ALA A 166 -0.97 1.87 -25.17
CA ALA A 166 0.22 2.51 -24.62
C ALA A 166 1.50 1.76 -25.01
N LYS A 167 1.45 0.43 -25.17
CA LYS A 167 2.58 -0.37 -25.63
C LYS A 167 3.01 -0.01 -27.05
N ASN A 168 2.04 0.09 -27.97
CA ASN A 168 2.27 0.42 -29.38
C ASN A 168 2.27 1.93 -29.65
N ASN A 169 2.19 2.76 -28.60
CA ASN A 169 2.29 4.22 -28.65
C ASN A 169 1.21 4.93 -29.49
N TRP A 170 -0.03 4.44 -29.45
CA TRP A 170 -1.15 5.10 -30.13
C TRP A 170 -2.40 5.16 -29.25
N MET A 171 -3.15 6.26 -29.36
CA MET A 171 -4.46 6.49 -28.75
C MET A 171 -5.37 7.21 -29.73
N SER A 172 -6.66 6.91 -29.72
CA SER A 172 -7.66 7.44 -30.66
C SER A 172 -9.01 7.62 -29.98
N ASP A 173 -9.84 8.51 -30.50
CA ASP A 173 -11.24 8.66 -30.07
C ASP A 173 -12.10 7.47 -30.54
N ASP A 174 -11.66 6.75 -31.58
CA ASP A 174 -12.29 5.54 -32.10
C ASP A 174 -11.26 4.40 -32.17
N TRP A 175 -11.53 3.33 -31.43
CA TRP A 175 -10.66 2.15 -31.35
C TRP A 175 -10.46 1.45 -32.70
N ARG A 176 -11.38 1.64 -33.67
CA ARG A 176 -11.27 1.10 -35.03
C ARG A 176 -10.28 1.89 -35.90
N ASN A 177 -10.04 3.15 -35.57
CA ASN A 177 -9.17 4.05 -36.32
C ASN A 177 -7.87 4.27 -35.54
N GLN A 178 -6.87 3.45 -35.83
CA GLN A 178 -5.56 3.57 -35.19
C GLN A 178 -4.84 4.83 -35.66
N THR A 179 -4.42 5.65 -34.70
CA THR A 179 -3.56 6.81 -34.90
C THR A 179 -2.07 6.42 -34.79
N GLU A 180 -1.17 7.38 -34.99
CA GLU A 180 0.28 7.14 -34.92
C GLU A 180 0.90 7.57 -33.57
N ASN A 181 0.13 8.21 -32.69
CA ASN A 181 0.64 8.82 -31.47
C ASN A 181 -0.42 8.87 -30.34
N ILE A 182 -0.01 9.40 -29.19
CA ILE A 182 -0.87 9.54 -28.00
C ILE A 182 -1.56 10.91 -27.89
N GLU A 183 -1.48 11.76 -28.91
CA GLU A 183 -2.03 13.13 -28.87
C GLU A 183 -3.51 13.18 -28.48
N PRO A 184 -4.38 12.27 -28.96
CA PRO A 184 -5.80 12.31 -28.59
C PRO A 184 -6.05 12.24 -27.08
N LEU A 185 -5.22 11.52 -26.33
CA LEU A 185 -5.28 11.50 -24.87
C LEU A 185 -4.97 12.88 -24.26
N LEU A 186 -3.92 13.54 -24.73
CA LEU A 186 -3.49 14.84 -24.21
C LEU A 186 -4.48 15.95 -24.61
N ASP A 187 -5.01 15.88 -25.83
CA ASP A 187 -6.05 16.78 -26.32
C ASP A 187 -7.36 16.62 -25.53
N MET A 188 -7.77 15.38 -25.25
CA MET A 188 -8.91 15.09 -24.38
C MET A 188 -8.73 15.71 -22.98
N VAL A 189 -7.54 15.56 -22.38
CA VAL A 189 -7.23 16.13 -21.06
C VAL A 189 -7.33 17.65 -21.08
N ILE A 190 -6.74 18.33 -22.08
CA ILE A 190 -6.80 19.79 -22.17
C ILE A 190 -8.23 20.31 -22.33
N ALA A 191 -9.04 19.61 -23.14
CA ALA A 191 -10.41 20.00 -23.47
C ALA A 191 -11.38 19.82 -22.29
N ASN A 192 -11.25 18.73 -21.52
CA ASN A 192 -12.27 18.33 -20.54
C ASN A 192 -11.87 18.60 -19.09
N VAL A 193 -10.57 18.57 -18.76
CA VAL A 193 -10.11 18.87 -17.40
C VAL A 193 -10.09 20.39 -17.22
N PRO A 194 -10.72 20.94 -16.17
CA PRO A 194 -10.71 22.38 -15.93
C PRO A 194 -9.32 22.88 -15.50
N ALA A 195 -9.06 24.16 -15.74
CA ALA A 195 -7.92 24.81 -15.10
C ALA A 195 -8.16 24.91 -13.58
N PRO A 196 -7.08 24.89 -12.76
CA PRO A 196 -7.20 25.07 -11.32
C PRO A 196 -7.93 26.38 -10.99
N LYS A 197 -8.86 26.33 -10.04
CA LYS A 197 -9.60 27.53 -9.60
C LYS A 197 -8.70 28.39 -8.71
N VAL A 198 -8.07 29.40 -9.30
CA VAL A 198 -7.26 30.37 -8.56
C VAL A 198 -8.14 31.44 -7.94
N SER A 199 -8.11 31.56 -6.63
CA SER A 199 -8.75 32.67 -5.90
C SER A 199 -7.83 33.90 -5.86
N GLU A 200 -8.39 35.10 -5.72
CA GLU A 200 -7.60 36.32 -5.46
C GLU A 200 -7.28 36.43 -3.96
N GLY A 201 -6.05 36.81 -3.61
CA GLY A 201 -5.66 37.07 -2.21
C GLY A 201 -4.21 36.75 -1.89
N THR A 202 -3.92 36.61 -0.59
CA THR A 202 -2.58 36.33 -0.07
C THR A 202 -2.12 34.90 -0.35
N PRO A 203 -0.80 34.62 -0.41
CA PRO A 203 -0.29 33.29 -0.68
C PRO A 203 -0.81 32.21 0.28
N GLN A 204 -1.29 31.09 -0.27
CA GLN A 204 -1.74 29.93 0.51
C GLN A 204 -1.43 28.63 -0.22
N MET A 205 -0.64 27.77 0.42
CA MET A 205 -0.30 26.45 -0.08
C MET A 205 -0.49 25.42 1.04
N LEU A 206 -1.33 24.42 0.79
CA LEU A 206 -1.48 23.30 1.70
C LEU A 206 -0.36 22.29 1.44
N ILE A 207 0.33 21.86 2.49
CA ILE A 207 1.32 20.80 2.39
C ILE A 207 0.59 19.46 2.32
N THR A 208 0.54 18.85 1.14
CA THR A 208 -0.18 17.59 0.90
C THR A 208 0.73 16.37 0.98
N SER A 209 1.99 16.53 0.58
CA SER A 209 3.00 15.47 0.58
C SER A 209 4.36 15.99 1.06
N LEU A 210 5.24 15.06 1.40
CA LEU A 210 6.59 15.32 1.87
C LEU A 210 7.55 14.46 1.07
N ASP A 211 8.69 15.05 0.72
CA ASP A 211 9.83 14.31 0.20
C ASP A 211 11.09 14.60 1.01
N PHE A 212 12.11 13.75 0.89
CA PHE A 212 13.33 13.84 1.65
C PHE A 212 14.56 13.68 0.76
N SER A 213 15.50 14.60 0.89
CA SER A 213 16.82 14.53 0.27
C SER A 213 17.91 14.56 1.34
N SER A 214 18.94 13.73 1.17
CA SER A 214 20.10 13.71 2.06
C SER A 214 20.89 15.03 2.06
N PHE A 215 20.74 15.86 1.04
CA PHE A 215 21.46 17.14 0.91
C PHE A 215 20.66 18.33 1.41
N THR A 216 19.36 18.38 1.08
CA THR A 216 18.50 19.54 1.36
C THR A 216 17.52 19.32 2.52
N GLY A 217 17.42 18.09 3.05
CA GLY A 217 16.52 17.72 4.14
C GLY A 217 15.09 17.45 3.67
N ARG A 218 14.12 17.77 4.53
CA ARG A 218 12.69 17.63 4.24
C ARG A 218 12.23 18.71 3.25
N ILE A 219 11.40 18.29 2.29
CA ILE A 219 10.87 19.09 1.20
C ILE A 219 9.35 19.03 1.28
N ALA A 220 8.70 20.18 1.43
CA ALA A 220 7.25 20.27 1.46
C ALA A 220 6.70 20.31 0.04
N ILE A 221 5.75 19.44 -0.29
CA ILE A 221 5.12 19.39 -1.60
C ILE A 221 3.64 19.73 -1.45
N GLY A 222 3.13 20.55 -2.36
CA GLY A 222 1.73 20.92 -2.39
C GLY A 222 1.38 21.77 -3.60
N ARG A 223 0.07 21.95 -3.78
CA ARG A 223 -0.47 22.87 -4.78
C ARG A 223 -0.61 24.25 -4.15
N LEU A 224 -0.13 25.28 -4.84
CA LEU A 224 -0.35 26.66 -4.44
C LEU A 224 -1.78 27.05 -4.82
N GLU A 225 -2.67 27.25 -3.85
CA GLU A 225 -4.09 27.56 -4.12
C GLU A 225 -4.30 29.04 -4.47
N ARG A 226 -3.51 29.91 -3.82
CA ARG A 226 -3.69 31.35 -3.90
C ARG A 226 -2.34 32.07 -3.89
N GLY A 227 -2.28 33.20 -4.59
CA GLY A 227 -1.11 34.10 -4.58
C GLY A 227 0.10 33.55 -5.33
N VAL A 228 1.27 34.04 -4.93
CA VAL A 228 2.55 33.76 -5.59
C VAL A 228 3.62 33.55 -4.52
N LEU A 229 4.43 32.50 -4.67
CA LEU A 229 5.57 32.23 -3.79
C LEU A 229 6.87 32.60 -4.51
N ASN A 230 7.79 33.25 -3.81
CA ASN A 230 9.11 33.60 -4.33
C ASN A 230 10.23 32.94 -3.52
N GLU A 231 11.36 32.66 -4.17
CA GLU A 231 12.57 32.20 -3.49
C GLU A 231 13.02 33.24 -2.45
N GLY A 232 13.37 32.80 -1.24
CA GLY A 232 13.78 33.71 -0.17
C GLY A 232 12.62 34.45 0.50
N MET A 233 11.36 34.19 0.14
CA MET A 233 10.20 34.87 0.72
C MET A 233 9.99 34.47 2.19
N PRO A 234 9.79 35.44 3.12
CA PRO A 234 9.35 35.13 4.47
C PRO A 234 7.90 34.64 4.43
N ILE A 235 7.60 33.57 5.18
CA ILE A 235 6.28 32.96 5.22
C ILE A 235 5.85 32.62 6.64
N SER A 236 4.56 32.38 6.82
CA SER A 236 4.00 31.84 8.05
C SER A 236 3.57 30.40 7.81
N LEU A 237 4.12 29.47 8.58
CA LEU A 237 3.63 28.11 8.65
C LEU A 237 2.50 28.05 9.68
N VAL A 238 1.26 27.90 9.21
CA VAL A 238 0.09 27.75 10.06
C VAL A 238 -0.14 26.27 10.33
N LYS A 239 0.01 25.89 11.59
CA LYS A 239 -0.16 24.55 12.11
C LYS A 239 -1.63 24.19 12.22
N ARG A 240 -1.91 22.88 12.24
CA ARG A 240 -3.24 22.31 12.50
C ARG A 240 -3.89 22.79 13.80
N ASP A 241 -3.09 23.03 14.84
CA ASP A 241 -3.55 23.53 16.14
C ASP A 241 -3.75 25.06 16.16
N GLY A 242 -3.62 25.72 15.00
CA GLY A 242 -3.71 27.16 14.83
C GLY A 242 -2.43 27.91 15.21
N LYS A 243 -1.36 27.24 15.68
CA LYS A 243 -0.09 27.92 15.95
C LYS A 243 0.53 28.42 14.65
N VAL A 244 1.03 29.64 14.68
CA VAL A 244 1.71 30.24 13.54
C VAL A 244 3.20 30.31 13.82
N ILE A 245 4.00 29.63 12.98
CA ILE A 245 5.45 29.62 13.06
C ILE A 245 6.00 30.43 11.90
N LYS A 246 6.78 31.47 12.19
CA LYS A 246 7.46 32.24 11.13
C LYS A 246 8.60 31.42 10.56
N SER A 247 8.68 31.35 9.25
CA SER A 247 9.73 30.64 8.53
C SER A 247 10.10 31.40 7.26
N ARG A 248 11.02 30.84 6.48
CA ARG A 248 11.50 31.44 5.24
C ARG A 248 11.76 30.35 4.22
N ILE A 249 11.31 30.59 2.99
CA ILE A 249 11.58 29.70 1.87
C ILE A 249 13.05 29.86 1.48
N LYS A 250 13.82 28.76 1.49
CA LYS A 250 15.20 28.78 0.99
C LYS A 250 15.24 28.60 -0.52
N GLU A 251 14.51 27.61 -1.03
CA GLU A 251 14.42 27.34 -2.47
C GLU A 251 13.01 26.92 -2.88
N LEU A 252 12.65 27.25 -4.11
CA LEU A 252 11.42 26.80 -4.77
C LEU A 252 11.77 25.94 -5.97
N HIS A 253 11.02 24.86 -6.12
CA HIS A 253 11.17 23.92 -7.21
C HIS A 253 9.80 23.65 -7.84
N THR A 254 9.75 23.61 -9.16
CA THR A 254 8.61 23.07 -9.92
C THR A 254 8.98 21.71 -10.48
N PHE A 255 7.98 20.88 -10.76
CA PHE A 255 8.20 19.58 -11.41
C PHE A 255 8.37 19.78 -12.91
N GLU A 256 9.34 19.07 -13.50
CA GLU A 256 9.58 19.02 -14.96
C GLU A 256 10.13 17.64 -15.33
N GLY A 257 9.38 16.89 -16.16
CA GLY A 257 9.62 15.46 -16.38
C GLY A 257 9.50 14.68 -15.07
N LEU A 258 10.47 13.80 -14.82
CA LEU A 258 10.65 13.09 -13.54
C LEU A 258 11.42 13.90 -12.49
N GLY A 259 11.98 15.05 -12.91
CA GLY A 259 12.88 15.86 -12.10
C GLY A 259 12.19 17.05 -11.45
N ARG A 260 13.03 17.82 -10.75
CA ARG A 260 12.66 19.13 -10.21
C ARG A 260 13.54 20.19 -10.84
N LYS A 261 12.94 21.32 -11.16
CA LYS A 261 13.63 22.50 -11.65
C LYS A 261 13.49 23.62 -10.63
N LYS A 262 14.63 24.15 -10.21
CA LYS A 262 14.68 25.34 -9.36
C LYS A 262 14.09 26.53 -10.11
N VAL A 263 13.18 27.26 -9.47
CA VAL A 263 12.53 28.44 -10.03
C VAL A 263 12.53 29.59 -9.02
N GLU A 264 12.55 30.82 -9.53
CA GLU A 264 12.49 32.01 -8.67
C GLU A 264 11.08 32.26 -8.11
N GLN A 265 10.05 31.83 -8.86
CA GLN A 265 8.66 32.12 -8.58
C GLN A 265 7.73 30.96 -8.95
N VAL A 266 6.72 30.71 -8.12
CA VAL A 266 5.63 29.76 -8.39
C VAL A 266 4.30 30.50 -8.30
N ILE A 267 3.43 30.27 -9.29
CA ILE A 267 2.08 30.85 -9.38
C ILE A 267 1.01 29.88 -8.87
N ALA A 268 -0.13 30.42 -8.44
CA ALA A 268 -1.26 29.62 -8.01
C ALA A 268 -1.76 28.67 -9.13
N GLY A 269 -2.22 27.49 -8.72
CA GLY A 269 -2.62 26.37 -9.56
C GLY A 269 -1.50 25.36 -9.84
N ASP A 270 -0.22 25.74 -9.67
CA ASP A 270 0.91 24.83 -9.90
C ASP A 270 1.27 24.03 -8.64
N ILE A 271 1.87 22.86 -8.86
CA ILE A 271 2.40 21.99 -7.83
C ILE A 271 3.88 22.29 -7.66
N CYS A 272 4.30 22.60 -6.45
CA CYS A 272 5.68 22.97 -6.15
C CYS A 272 6.25 22.22 -4.96
N ALA A 273 7.58 22.21 -4.90
CA ALA A 273 8.38 21.68 -3.82
C ALA A 273 9.13 22.84 -3.14
N VAL A 274 8.85 23.04 -1.86
CA VAL A 274 9.40 24.12 -1.03
C VAL A 274 10.46 23.54 -0.10
N VAL A 275 11.66 24.11 -0.16
CA VAL A 275 12.82 23.69 0.63
C VAL A 275 13.15 24.75 1.68
N GLY A 276 13.55 24.30 2.87
CA GLY A 276 14.06 25.17 3.94
C GLY A 276 13.04 25.59 4.99
N VAL A 277 11.81 25.11 4.89
CA VAL A 277 10.81 25.21 5.96
C VAL A 277 11.11 24.10 6.97
N GLU A 278 11.32 24.46 8.22
CA GLU A 278 11.62 23.50 9.30
C GLU A 278 10.37 23.20 10.13
N GLY A 279 10.30 21.96 10.63
CA GLY A 279 9.25 21.55 11.56
C GLY A 279 7.85 21.51 10.96
N PHE A 280 7.67 21.47 9.64
CA PHE A 280 6.36 21.31 9.01
C PHE A 280 5.84 19.88 9.09
N GLU A 281 4.52 19.76 9.11
CA GLU A 281 3.78 18.50 9.01
C GLU A 281 2.82 18.57 7.82
N ILE A 282 2.41 17.41 7.30
CA ILE A 282 1.37 17.37 6.27
C ILE A 282 0.08 17.98 6.81
N GLY A 283 -0.66 18.70 5.98
CA GLY A 283 -1.85 19.45 6.33
C GLY A 283 -1.60 20.80 7.03
N ASP A 284 -0.34 21.16 7.30
CA ASP A 284 -0.01 22.54 7.61
C ASP A 284 -0.16 23.42 6.37
N THR A 285 -0.45 24.70 6.56
CA THR A 285 -0.57 25.68 5.48
C THR A 285 0.65 26.61 5.47
N ILE A 286 1.33 26.71 4.33
CA ILE A 286 2.27 27.80 4.06
C ILE A 286 1.44 29.01 3.62
N ALA A 287 1.45 30.04 4.45
CA ALA A 287 0.67 31.25 4.25
C ALA A 287 1.55 32.51 4.27
N ASP A 288 0.94 33.64 3.96
CA ASP A 288 1.57 34.96 4.00
C ASP A 288 2.21 35.30 5.35
N PHE A 289 3.26 36.12 5.31
CA PHE A 289 3.98 36.53 6.51
C PHE A 289 3.19 37.49 7.38
N GLU A 290 2.43 38.43 6.81
CA GLU A 290 1.72 39.46 7.58
C GLU A 290 0.30 39.01 7.93
N ASN A 291 -0.43 38.46 6.95
CA ASN A 291 -1.82 38.03 7.08
C ASN A 291 -1.97 36.52 6.82
N PRO A 292 -1.54 35.67 7.77
CA PRO A 292 -1.61 34.22 7.61
C PRO A 292 -3.06 33.74 7.69
N GLU A 293 -3.53 33.11 6.62
CA GLU A 293 -4.82 32.44 6.57
C GLU A 293 -4.59 30.94 6.32
N ALA A 294 -5.15 30.09 7.20
CA ALA A 294 -5.05 28.64 7.06
C ALA A 294 -6.03 28.10 6.02
N LEU A 295 -5.63 27.05 5.30
CA LEU A 295 -6.54 26.23 4.52
C LEU A 295 -7.14 25.13 5.41
N GLN A 296 -8.29 24.59 5.00
CA GLN A 296 -8.90 23.45 5.67
C GLN A 296 -7.91 22.27 5.66
N THR A 297 -7.62 21.75 6.85
CA THR A 297 -6.61 20.70 7.00
C THR A 297 -7.17 19.36 6.57
N ILE A 298 -6.32 18.54 5.95
CA ILE A 298 -6.66 17.15 5.61
C ILE A 298 -6.37 16.30 6.85
N ALA A 299 -7.34 15.48 7.26
CA ALA A 299 -7.17 14.54 8.37
C ALA A 299 -5.98 13.60 8.07
N ILE A 300 -5.08 13.43 9.04
CA ILE A 300 -4.04 12.39 8.95
C ILE A 300 -4.60 11.18 9.68
N ASP A 301 -4.57 10.03 9.02
CA ASP A 301 -4.91 8.76 9.66
C ASP A 301 -3.89 8.48 10.78
N GLU A 302 -4.39 8.30 12.02
CA GLU A 302 -3.57 7.83 13.14
C GLU A 302 -3.14 6.37 12.92
N PRO A 303 -1.98 5.95 13.45
CA PRO A 303 -1.64 4.53 13.48
C PRO A 303 -2.65 3.79 14.37
N THR A 304 -3.25 2.72 13.84
CA THR A 304 -4.21 1.87 14.56
C THR A 304 -3.57 0.58 15.07
N MET A 305 -2.39 0.23 14.56
CA MET A 305 -1.69 -1.02 14.82
C MET A 305 -0.23 -0.80 15.24
N SER A 306 0.32 -1.80 15.93
CA SER A 306 1.71 -1.86 16.37
C SER A 306 2.29 -3.25 16.10
N MET A 307 3.59 -3.30 15.81
CA MET A 307 4.36 -4.53 15.66
C MET A 307 5.69 -4.38 16.41
N LEU A 308 6.13 -5.45 17.04
CA LEU A 308 7.44 -5.50 17.69
C LEU A 308 8.51 -5.81 16.64
N PHE A 309 9.50 -4.93 16.51
CA PHE A 309 10.70 -5.14 15.70
C PHE A 309 11.84 -5.48 16.63
N THR A 310 12.50 -6.61 16.41
CA THR A 310 13.65 -7.02 17.24
C THR A 310 14.78 -7.58 16.40
N ILE A 311 15.98 -7.58 16.97
CA ILE A 311 17.15 -8.17 16.31
C ILE A 311 16.93 -9.66 16.09
N ASN A 312 17.57 -10.22 15.07
CA ASN A 312 17.56 -11.66 14.92
C ASN A 312 18.41 -12.30 16.03
N ASP A 313 17.85 -13.25 16.76
CA ASP A 313 18.54 -14.04 17.79
C ASP A 313 18.52 -15.55 17.46
N SER A 314 18.14 -15.90 16.22
CA SER A 314 18.05 -17.29 15.79
C SER A 314 19.43 -17.95 15.65
N PRO A 315 19.49 -19.30 15.63
CA PRO A 315 20.72 -20.02 15.27
C PRO A 315 21.25 -19.71 13.86
N PHE A 316 20.47 -19.03 13.02
CA PHE A 316 20.83 -18.60 11.68
C PHE A 316 21.20 -17.12 11.59
N PHE A 317 21.37 -16.45 12.72
CA PHE A 317 21.83 -15.07 12.81
C PHE A 317 23.06 -14.77 11.94
N GLY A 318 22.97 -13.73 11.12
CA GLY A 318 24.07 -13.20 10.31
C GLY A 318 24.50 -14.09 9.15
N LYS A 319 23.67 -15.07 8.75
CA LYS A 319 23.97 -15.94 7.60
C LYS A 319 23.57 -15.34 6.26
N GLU A 320 22.51 -14.54 6.22
CA GLU A 320 21.87 -14.11 4.97
C GLU A 320 21.87 -12.59 4.75
N GLY A 321 21.97 -11.80 5.82
CA GLY A 321 21.94 -10.34 5.79
C GLY A 321 23.17 -9.69 6.41
N LYS A 322 23.31 -8.40 6.09
CA LYS A 322 24.47 -7.56 6.45
C LYS A 322 24.17 -6.68 7.66
N PHE A 323 22.93 -6.25 7.82
CA PHE A 323 22.51 -5.33 8.89
C PHE A 323 21.69 -6.09 9.93
N VAL A 324 22.34 -6.47 11.03
CA VAL A 324 21.75 -7.38 12.04
C VAL A 324 21.70 -6.80 13.45
N THR A 325 22.31 -5.64 13.67
CA THR A 325 22.44 -5.02 15.00
C THR A 325 21.30 -4.04 15.28
N SER A 326 20.95 -3.86 16.56
CA SER A 326 19.90 -2.92 16.99
C SER A 326 20.21 -1.48 16.59
N ARG A 327 21.48 -1.09 16.50
CA ARG A 327 21.90 0.23 15.99
C ARG A 327 21.47 0.44 14.53
N HIS A 328 21.70 -0.52 13.65
CA HIS A 328 21.33 -0.39 12.23
C HIS A 328 19.80 -0.34 12.08
N ILE A 329 19.08 -1.19 12.81
CA ILE A 329 17.60 -1.19 12.81
C ILE A 329 17.08 0.17 13.29
N ARG A 330 17.58 0.69 14.43
CA ARG A 330 17.18 2.01 14.95
C ARG A 330 17.44 3.11 13.93
N GLU A 331 18.64 3.16 13.33
CA GLU A 331 18.98 4.18 12.35
C GLU A 331 18.05 4.12 11.12
N ARG A 332 17.70 2.92 10.66
CA ARG A 332 16.78 2.74 9.53
C ARG A 332 15.36 3.14 9.84
N LEU A 333 14.87 2.82 11.04
CA LEU A 333 13.55 3.24 11.54
C LEU A 333 13.48 4.77 11.70
N THR A 334 14.54 5.40 12.23
CA THR A 334 14.61 6.86 12.34
C THR A 334 14.58 7.54 10.97
N LYS A 335 15.31 7.01 9.99
CA LYS A 335 15.25 7.50 8.60
C LYS A 335 13.86 7.34 7.99
N GLU A 336 13.16 6.26 8.33
CA GLU A 336 11.80 6.05 7.84
C GLU A 336 10.81 7.06 8.43
N LEU A 337 10.93 7.41 9.71
CA LEU A 337 10.10 8.44 10.35
C LEU A 337 10.21 9.83 9.69
N GLU A 338 11.30 10.10 8.97
CA GLU A 338 11.48 11.35 8.24
C GLU A 338 10.66 11.40 6.95
N LYS A 339 10.35 10.23 6.37
CA LYS A 339 9.57 10.09 5.13
C LYS A 339 8.10 9.75 5.41
N ASN A 340 7.88 8.89 6.40
CA ASN A 340 6.60 8.27 6.65
C ASN A 340 5.93 8.82 7.91
N LEU A 341 5.10 9.84 7.72
CA LEU A 341 4.41 10.51 8.83
C LEU A 341 3.32 9.67 9.49
N ALA A 342 2.89 8.57 8.86
CA ALA A 342 1.89 7.67 9.43
C ALA A 342 2.52 6.61 10.38
N MET A 343 3.85 6.62 10.49
CA MET A 343 4.61 5.72 11.35
C MET A 343 5.04 6.40 12.65
N ARG A 344 5.04 5.65 13.74
CA ARG A 344 5.67 6.07 15.00
C ARG A 344 6.55 4.93 15.51
N VAL A 345 7.60 5.26 16.25
CA VAL A 345 8.47 4.27 16.89
C VAL A 345 8.57 4.64 18.36
N ALA A 346 8.32 3.67 19.24
CA ALA A 346 8.60 3.79 20.67
C ALA A 346 9.70 2.80 21.05
N GLU A 347 10.57 3.25 21.95
CA GLU A 347 11.52 2.36 22.61
C GLU A 347 10.79 1.47 23.63
N THR A 348 11.34 0.28 23.87
CA THR A 348 10.81 -0.66 24.87
C THR A 348 11.79 -0.78 26.03
N ASP A 349 11.49 -1.64 27.01
CA ASP A 349 12.37 -1.94 28.14
C ASP A 349 13.71 -2.60 27.72
N SER A 350 13.85 -2.99 26.46
CA SER A 350 15.06 -3.58 25.89
C SER A 350 15.57 -2.76 24.72
N ALA A 351 16.89 -2.54 24.70
CA ALA A 351 17.58 -1.79 23.64
C ALA A 351 17.51 -2.45 22.25
N ASP A 352 17.14 -3.74 22.21
CA ASP A 352 17.08 -4.55 20.99
C ASP A 352 15.64 -4.78 20.50
N LYS A 353 14.67 -4.08 21.09
CA LYS A 353 13.25 -4.19 20.79
C LYS A 353 12.65 -2.80 20.57
N PHE A 354 11.99 -2.63 19.44
CA PHE A 354 11.35 -1.39 19.02
C PHE A 354 9.88 -1.66 18.76
N MET A 355 8.99 -0.87 19.37
CA MET A 355 7.57 -0.94 19.04
C MET A 355 7.30 0.03 17.89
N VAL A 356 6.94 -0.52 16.72
CA VAL A 356 6.68 0.27 15.52
C VAL A 356 5.19 0.31 15.28
N PHE A 357 4.64 1.51 15.18
CA PHE A 357 3.23 1.77 14.98
C PHE A 357 2.97 2.18 13.52
N GLY A 358 1.88 1.70 12.94
CA GLY A 358 1.46 2.03 11.58
C GLY A 358 -0.04 1.88 11.39
N ARG A 359 -0.52 2.24 10.20
CA ARG A 359 -1.95 2.22 9.84
C ARG A 359 -2.55 0.83 9.60
N GLY A 360 -1.72 -0.16 9.32
CA GLY A 360 -2.19 -1.49 8.95
C GLY A 360 -1.04 -2.47 8.73
N VAL A 361 -1.40 -3.73 8.52
CA VAL A 361 -0.42 -4.81 8.27
C VAL A 361 0.35 -4.56 6.98
N LEU A 362 -0.32 -4.15 5.89
CA LEU A 362 0.35 -3.93 4.61
C LEU A 362 1.35 -2.79 4.71
N HIS A 363 0.97 -1.69 5.36
CA HIS A 363 1.83 -0.52 5.53
C HIS A 363 3.17 -0.89 6.20
N LEU A 364 3.14 -1.66 7.29
CA LEU A 364 4.36 -2.12 7.96
C LEU A 364 5.08 -3.22 7.18
N SER A 365 4.35 -4.11 6.48
CA SER A 365 4.96 -5.14 5.64
C SER A 365 5.82 -4.56 4.52
N VAL A 366 5.42 -3.42 3.93
CA VAL A 366 6.20 -2.73 2.90
C VAL A 366 7.52 -2.25 3.47
N LEU A 367 7.52 -1.66 4.67
CA LEU A 367 8.76 -1.28 5.35
C LEU A 367 9.66 -2.50 5.58
N ILE A 368 9.09 -3.57 6.15
CA ILE A 368 9.82 -4.79 6.48
C ILE A 368 10.45 -5.41 5.22
N GLU A 369 9.69 -5.49 4.12
CA GLU A 369 10.18 -6.02 2.85
C GLU A 369 11.24 -5.10 2.21
N THR A 370 11.09 -3.77 2.35
CA THR A 370 12.14 -2.82 1.92
C THR A 370 13.44 -3.07 2.70
N MET A 371 13.35 -3.19 4.03
CA MET A 371 14.49 -3.52 4.89
C MET A 371 15.09 -4.88 4.52
N ARG A 372 14.26 -5.88 4.22
CA ARG A 372 14.68 -7.20 3.77
C ARG A 372 15.55 -7.12 2.51
N ARG A 373 15.14 -6.34 1.51
CA ARG A 373 15.89 -6.11 0.26
C ARG A 373 17.16 -5.29 0.45
N GLU A 374 17.13 -4.32 1.37
CA GLU A 374 18.31 -3.55 1.77
C GLU A 374 19.37 -4.42 2.49
N GLY A 375 19.04 -5.64 2.89
CA GLY A 375 19.97 -6.59 3.50
C GLY A 375 19.86 -6.68 5.02
N TYR A 376 18.76 -6.23 5.62
CA TYR A 376 18.52 -6.35 7.05
C TYR A 376 18.05 -7.76 7.43
N GLU A 377 18.47 -8.22 8.61
CA GLU A 377 17.84 -9.34 9.30
C GLU A 377 17.16 -8.84 10.57
N LEU A 378 15.88 -9.18 10.70
CA LEU A 378 15.09 -8.78 11.85
C LEU A 378 14.00 -9.81 12.13
N GLN A 379 13.45 -9.74 13.34
CA GLN A 379 12.31 -10.54 13.76
C GLN A 379 11.13 -9.60 14.03
N ILE A 380 9.95 -10.02 13.58
CA ILE A 380 8.72 -9.26 13.71
C ILE A 380 7.72 -10.02 14.57
N GLY A 381 7.21 -9.36 15.59
CA GLY A 381 6.15 -9.87 16.45
C GLY A 381 4.76 -9.71 15.84
N GLN A 382 3.80 -10.42 16.43
CA GLN A 382 2.41 -10.39 15.98
C GLN A 382 1.88 -8.95 15.96
N PRO A 383 1.15 -8.55 14.91
CA PRO A 383 0.51 -7.24 14.86
C PRO A 383 -0.55 -7.11 15.97
N GLN A 384 -0.49 -6.03 16.75
CA GLN A 384 -1.39 -5.75 17.86
C GLN A 384 -2.04 -4.38 17.70
N VAL A 385 -3.34 -4.32 18.01
CA VAL A 385 -4.07 -3.04 18.06
C VAL A 385 -3.63 -2.20 19.26
N ILE A 386 -3.66 -0.89 19.09
CA ILE A 386 -3.35 0.05 20.17
C ILE A 386 -4.55 0.13 21.11
N ILE A 387 -4.40 -0.24 22.37
CA ILE A 387 -5.45 -0.07 23.39
C ILE A 387 -5.19 1.24 24.11
N LYS A 388 -6.20 2.11 24.17
CA LYS A 388 -6.16 3.37 24.94
C LYS A 388 -7.07 3.25 26.16
N GLU A 389 -6.67 3.87 27.27
CA GLU A 389 -7.54 4.03 28.43
C GLU A 389 -8.18 5.42 28.37
N VAL A 390 -9.51 5.46 28.23
CA VAL A 390 -10.29 6.70 28.17
C VAL A 390 -11.27 6.66 29.33
N ASP A 391 -11.18 7.64 30.25
CA ASP A 391 -12.02 7.72 31.45
C ASP A 391 -12.04 6.44 32.32
N GLY A 392 -10.90 5.74 32.39
CA GLY A 392 -10.76 4.49 33.17
C GLY A 392 -11.32 3.24 32.48
N VAL A 393 -11.78 3.35 31.23
CA VAL A 393 -12.28 2.23 30.41
C VAL A 393 -11.25 1.89 29.34
N LYS A 394 -10.98 0.58 29.17
CA LYS A 394 -10.16 0.09 28.07
C LYS A 394 -10.93 0.22 26.75
N CYS A 395 -10.41 1.04 25.86
CA CYS A 395 -10.97 1.27 24.54
C CYS A 395 -10.03 0.72 23.46
N GLU A 396 -10.61 0.11 22.43
CA GLU A 396 -9.91 -0.37 21.24
C GLU A 396 -10.35 0.42 20.00
N PRO A 397 -9.50 0.50 18.95
CA PRO A 397 -9.85 1.20 17.73
C PRO A 397 -10.94 0.44 16.98
N ILE A 398 -11.96 1.18 16.55
CA ILE A 398 -13.04 0.72 15.68
C ILE A 398 -12.87 1.35 14.31
N GLU A 399 -13.09 0.53 13.30
CA GLU A 399 -13.04 0.91 11.91
C GLU A 399 -14.37 0.61 11.22
N GLU A 400 -14.74 1.50 10.31
CA GLU A 400 -15.82 1.27 9.36
C GLU A 400 -15.26 0.37 8.27
N LEU A 401 -15.68 -0.88 8.28
CA LEU A 401 -15.38 -1.86 7.26
C LEU A 401 -16.48 -1.85 6.21
N THR A 402 -16.14 -1.48 4.98
CA THR A 402 -17.00 -1.63 3.82
C THR A 402 -16.53 -2.83 3.01
N ILE A 403 -17.43 -3.79 2.80
CA ILE A 403 -17.21 -4.93 1.91
C ILE A 403 -18.17 -4.80 0.74
N ASP A 404 -17.61 -4.70 -0.47
CA ASP A 404 -18.37 -4.74 -1.72
C ASP A 404 -18.10 -6.10 -2.39
N LEU A 405 -19.15 -6.89 -2.56
CA LEU A 405 -19.05 -8.26 -3.03
C LEU A 405 -20.34 -8.68 -3.77
N PRO A 406 -20.30 -9.74 -4.59
CA PRO A 406 -21.50 -10.27 -5.26
C PRO A 406 -22.63 -10.66 -4.29
N GLU A 407 -23.89 -10.39 -4.63
CA GLU A 407 -25.01 -10.62 -3.71
C GLU A 407 -25.08 -12.06 -3.16
N ASN A 408 -24.77 -13.06 -4.01
CA ASN A 408 -24.76 -14.48 -3.67
C ASN A 408 -23.71 -14.89 -2.62
N LEU A 409 -22.68 -14.07 -2.39
CA LEU A 409 -21.61 -14.34 -1.44
C LEU A 409 -21.75 -13.54 -0.13
N SER A 410 -22.77 -12.68 -0.03
CA SER A 410 -22.92 -11.71 1.07
C SER A 410 -23.09 -12.37 2.43
N GLY A 411 -23.86 -13.46 2.51
CA GLY A 411 -24.06 -14.22 3.75
C GLY A 411 -22.76 -14.72 4.38
N ARG A 412 -21.79 -15.14 3.57
CA ARG A 412 -20.47 -15.59 4.07
C ARG A 412 -19.64 -14.45 4.64
N ALA A 413 -19.67 -13.29 3.97
CA ALA A 413 -18.95 -12.12 4.45
C ALA A 413 -19.50 -11.65 5.81
N VAL A 414 -20.83 -11.64 5.96
CA VAL A 414 -21.50 -11.30 7.22
C VAL A 414 -21.10 -12.27 8.33
N GLU A 415 -21.07 -13.58 8.06
CA GLU A 415 -20.66 -14.59 9.03
C GLU A 415 -19.22 -14.36 9.52
N PHE A 416 -18.27 -14.18 8.59
CA PHE A 416 -16.87 -13.95 8.94
C PHE A 416 -16.65 -12.69 9.75
N VAL A 417 -17.34 -11.59 9.41
CA VAL A 417 -17.23 -10.33 10.15
C VAL A 417 -17.89 -10.44 11.52
N SER A 418 -19.03 -11.12 11.63
CA SER A 418 -19.76 -11.29 12.89
C SER A 418 -18.99 -12.10 13.93
N ILE A 419 -18.32 -13.19 13.51
CA ILE A 419 -17.45 -13.99 14.40
C ILE A 419 -16.35 -13.12 15.00
N ARG A 420 -15.92 -12.10 14.27
CA ARG A 420 -14.86 -11.15 14.64
C ARG A 420 -15.38 -9.88 15.32
N LYS A 421 -16.60 -9.94 15.86
CA LYS A 421 -17.26 -8.85 16.61
C LYS A 421 -17.58 -7.62 15.75
N GLY A 422 -17.71 -7.78 14.45
CA GLY A 422 -18.23 -6.72 13.59
C GLY A 422 -19.74 -6.57 13.73
N GLU A 423 -20.20 -5.35 13.90
CA GLU A 423 -21.60 -4.95 13.96
C GLU A 423 -22.00 -4.41 12.59
N MET A 424 -23.00 -5.01 11.96
CA MET A 424 -23.49 -4.53 10.66
C MET A 424 -24.25 -3.22 10.84
N LEU A 425 -23.88 -2.21 10.06
CA LEU A 425 -24.54 -0.90 10.02
C LEU A 425 -25.58 -0.84 8.92
N SER A 426 -25.18 -1.21 7.70
CA SER A 426 -26.07 -1.22 6.55
C SER A 426 -25.70 -2.34 5.58
N MET A 427 -26.71 -2.76 4.82
CA MET A 427 -26.60 -3.73 3.76
C MET A 427 -27.42 -3.18 2.60
N GLU A 428 -26.74 -2.69 1.57
CA GLU A 428 -27.39 -2.02 0.44
C GLU A 428 -27.08 -2.79 -0.84
N GLY A 429 -28.14 -3.17 -1.55
CA GLY A 429 -28.04 -3.76 -2.87
C GLY A 429 -27.76 -2.70 -3.91
N LYS A 430 -26.84 -2.99 -4.83
CA LYS A 430 -26.38 -2.08 -5.86
C LYS A 430 -26.13 -2.87 -7.15
N GLY A 431 -27.15 -2.96 -7.98
CA GLY A 431 -27.15 -3.88 -9.13
C GLY A 431 -27.06 -5.33 -8.65
N GLU A 432 -26.10 -6.09 -9.19
CA GLU A 432 -25.83 -7.50 -8.81
C GLU A 432 -24.91 -7.65 -7.59
N ARG A 433 -24.48 -6.53 -7.00
CA ARG A 433 -23.53 -6.50 -5.89
C ARG A 433 -24.20 -6.00 -4.62
N MET A 434 -23.62 -6.40 -3.49
CA MET A 434 -24.02 -5.98 -2.17
C MET A 434 -22.88 -5.18 -1.53
N ILE A 435 -23.18 -3.96 -1.10
CA ILE A 435 -22.28 -3.19 -0.25
C ILE A 435 -22.75 -3.39 1.19
N VAL A 436 -21.88 -3.97 2.00
CA VAL A 436 -22.15 -4.22 3.42
C VAL A 436 -21.17 -3.40 4.25
N LYS A 437 -21.72 -2.53 5.10
CA LYS A 437 -20.96 -1.69 6.02
C LYS A 437 -21.03 -2.26 7.44
N PHE A 438 -19.90 -2.30 8.11
CA PHE A 438 -19.77 -2.79 9.47
C PHE A 438 -18.93 -1.82 10.31
N ASN A 439 -19.26 -1.71 11.59
CA ASN A 439 -18.30 -1.28 12.60
C ASN A 439 -17.60 -2.50 13.14
N ILE A 440 -16.28 -2.59 12.97
CA ILE A 440 -15.49 -3.73 13.43
C ILE A 440 -14.27 -3.23 14.22
N PRO A 441 -13.87 -3.91 15.31
CA PRO A 441 -12.57 -3.65 15.91
C PRO A 441 -11.44 -3.88 14.91
N SER A 442 -10.40 -3.04 14.90
CA SER A 442 -9.23 -3.24 14.01
C SER A 442 -8.61 -4.63 14.18
N ARG A 443 -8.74 -5.23 15.37
CA ARG A 443 -8.26 -6.59 15.68
C ARG A 443 -9.02 -7.67 14.91
N GLY A 444 -10.29 -7.42 14.57
CA GLY A 444 -11.10 -8.27 13.72
C GLY A 444 -10.72 -8.18 12.23
N ILE A 445 -10.05 -7.11 11.80
CA ILE A 445 -9.62 -6.96 10.40
C ILE A 445 -8.39 -7.83 10.08
N ILE A 446 -7.51 -8.07 11.05
CA ILE A 446 -6.25 -8.81 10.88
C ILE A 446 -6.49 -10.22 10.33
N GLY A 447 -6.06 -10.53 9.10
CA GLY A 447 -6.31 -11.83 8.47
C GLY A 447 -7.72 -12.04 7.91
N LEU A 448 -8.62 -11.06 8.02
CA LEU A 448 -9.97 -11.16 7.43
C LEU A 448 -9.92 -11.09 5.91
N ARG A 449 -9.03 -10.24 5.37
CA ARG A 449 -8.91 -10.02 3.94
C ARG A 449 -8.58 -11.29 3.17
N ASN A 450 -7.56 -12.03 3.59
CA ASN A 450 -7.14 -13.26 2.93
C ASN A 450 -8.26 -14.33 2.97
N GLN A 451 -9.00 -14.40 4.08
CA GLN A 451 -10.15 -15.29 4.20
C GLN A 451 -11.29 -14.90 3.24
N LEU A 452 -11.61 -13.60 3.16
CA LEU A 452 -12.63 -13.09 2.25
C LEU A 452 -12.24 -13.29 0.77
N LEU A 453 -11.01 -12.95 0.40
CA LEU A 453 -10.53 -13.14 -0.98
C LEU A 453 -10.58 -14.62 -1.37
N THR A 454 -10.14 -15.52 -0.50
CA THR A 454 -10.22 -16.97 -0.75
C THR A 454 -11.66 -17.44 -0.88
N ALA A 455 -12.56 -16.97 -0.01
CA ALA A 455 -13.96 -17.39 0.00
C ALA A 455 -14.80 -16.81 -1.15
N THR A 456 -14.34 -15.70 -1.73
CA THR A 456 -15.01 -14.98 -2.83
C THR A 456 -14.27 -15.11 -4.16
N ALA A 457 -13.28 -16.01 -4.24
CA ALA A 457 -12.42 -16.17 -5.42
C ALA A 457 -11.78 -14.85 -5.92
N GLY A 458 -11.55 -13.90 -5.00
CA GLY A 458 -10.95 -12.60 -5.29
C GLY A 458 -11.92 -11.48 -5.64
N GLU A 459 -13.24 -11.73 -5.68
CA GLU A 459 -14.23 -10.73 -6.11
C GLU A 459 -14.66 -9.73 -5.00
N ALA A 460 -14.34 -10.01 -3.74
CA ALA A 460 -14.61 -9.10 -2.64
C ALA A 460 -13.62 -7.94 -2.60
N ILE A 461 -14.17 -6.72 -2.53
CA ILE A 461 -13.43 -5.50 -2.24
C ILE A 461 -13.62 -5.20 -0.77
N MET A 462 -12.50 -5.05 -0.07
CA MET A 462 -12.49 -4.69 1.34
C MET A 462 -11.82 -3.33 1.47
N ALA A 463 -12.54 -2.37 2.03
CA ALA A 463 -12.01 -1.08 2.44
C ALA A 463 -12.35 -0.86 3.90
N HIS A 464 -11.44 -0.26 4.65
CA HIS A 464 -11.68 0.08 6.04
C HIS A 464 -11.20 1.49 6.32
N ARG A 465 -11.88 2.18 7.23
CA ARG A 465 -11.53 3.52 7.68
C ARG A 465 -11.64 3.60 9.19
N PHE A 466 -10.61 4.14 9.84
CA PHE A 466 -10.67 4.43 11.26
C PHE A 466 -11.77 5.44 11.60
N ILE A 467 -12.62 5.10 12.58
CA ILE A 467 -13.69 5.99 13.08
C ILE A 467 -13.27 6.61 14.40
N GLY A 468 -12.80 5.79 15.35
CA GLY A 468 -12.57 6.22 16.72
C GLY A 468 -12.24 5.06 17.66
N TYR A 469 -12.13 5.39 18.95
CA TYR A 469 -11.93 4.40 20.01
C TYR A 469 -13.27 4.13 20.71
N GLU A 470 -13.66 2.87 20.79
CA GLU A 470 -14.84 2.41 21.55
C GLU A 470 -14.43 1.44 22.66
N PRO A 471 -15.30 1.23 23.68
CA PRO A 471 -15.05 0.21 24.71
C PRO A 471 -14.77 -1.18 24.11
N TYR A 472 -13.83 -1.89 24.72
CA TYR A 472 -13.39 -3.22 24.29
C TYR A 472 -14.56 -4.20 24.06
N LYS A 473 -14.70 -4.72 22.83
CA LYS A 473 -15.82 -5.56 22.36
C LYS A 473 -15.66 -7.06 22.73
N GLY A 474 -14.62 -7.40 23.50
CA GLY A 474 -14.37 -8.75 24.01
C GLY A 474 -13.35 -9.56 23.19
N GLU A 475 -13.18 -10.83 23.56
CA GLU A 475 -12.22 -11.71 22.90
C GLU A 475 -12.68 -12.13 21.49
N ILE A 476 -11.74 -12.14 20.56
CA ILE A 476 -11.92 -12.64 19.19
C ILE A 476 -11.18 -13.98 19.12
N PRO A 477 -11.81 -15.05 18.64
CA PRO A 477 -11.16 -16.35 18.54
C PRO A 477 -9.92 -16.28 17.65
N GLY A 478 -8.80 -16.82 18.14
CA GLY A 478 -7.57 -16.97 17.37
C GLY A 478 -7.62 -18.17 16.42
N ARG A 479 -6.47 -18.56 15.86
CA ARG A 479 -6.38 -19.80 15.07
C ARG A 479 -6.76 -21.01 15.94
N ASN A 480 -7.51 -21.94 15.34
CA ASN A 480 -7.90 -23.19 16.00
C ASN A 480 -6.79 -24.24 15.99
N ASN A 481 -5.80 -24.10 15.12
CA ASN A 481 -4.73 -25.06 14.89
C ASN A 481 -3.45 -24.66 15.63
N GLY A 482 -2.75 -25.64 16.18
CA GLY A 482 -1.44 -25.46 16.82
C GLY A 482 -0.29 -25.48 15.81
N SER A 483 0.90 -25.11 16.26
CA SER A 483 2.12 -25.13 15.46
C SER A 483 2.85 -26.47 15.54
N LEU A 484 3.37 -26.95 14.40
CA LEU A 484 4.41 -27.98 14.37
C LEU A 484 5.77 -27.31 14.54
N ILE A 485 6.49 -27.65 15.61
CA ILE A 485 7.73 -26.98 16.00
C ILE A 485 8.90 -27.95 15.84
N SER A 486 9.99 -27.52 15.21
CA SER A 486 11.19 -28.33 15.10
C SER A 486 11.86 -28.54 16.46
N MET A 487 12.24 -29.78 16.73
CA MET A 487 12.96 -30.18 17.94
C MET A 487 14.46 -29.92 17.86
N GLU A 488 15.06 -29.95 16.67
CA GLU A 488 16.51 -29.98 16.49
C GLU A 488 16.96 -29.14 15.29
N ASN A 489 18.24 -28.78 15.29
CA ASN A 489 18.90 -28.15 14.16
C ASN A 489 19.32 -29.21 13.12
N GLY A 490 19.05 -28.96 11.84
CA GLY A 490 19.46 -29.88 10.78
C GLY A 490 18.77 -29.60 9.45
N LYS A 491 18.66 -30.63 8.60
CA LYS A 491 17.92 -30.58 7.34
C LYS A 491 16.58 -31.30 7.49
N ALA A 492 15.52 -30.77 6.88
CA ALA A 492 14.22 -31.40 6.85
C ALA A 492 14.25 -32.63 5.93
N ILE A 493 14.33 -33.83 6.49
CA ILE A 493 14.55 -35.06 5.72
C ILE A 493 13.22 -35.52 5.08
N PRO A 494 13.18 -35.76 3.75
CA PRO A 494 11.96 -36.18 3.04
C PRO A 494 11.22 -37.34 3.71
N TYR A 495 11.95 -38.35 4.20
CA TYR A 495 11.40 -39.51 4.91
C TYR A 495 10.62 -39.13 6.18
N SER A 496 11.12 -38.16 6.95
CA SER A 496 10.46 -37.73 8.18
C SER A 496 9.27 -36.83 7.89
N ILE A 497 9.36 -35.98 6.86
CA ILE A 497 8.23 -35.18 6.39
C ILE A 497 7.09 -36.11 5.98
N ASP A 498 7.34 -37.06 5.06
CA ASP A 498 6.36 -38.02 4.54
C ASP A 498 5.61 -38.77 5.66
N LYS A 499 6.34 -39.19 6.71
CA LYS A 499 5.78 -39.87 7.87
C LYS A 499 4.95 -39.02 8.81
N LEU A 500 5.13 -37.70 8.79
CA LEU A 500 4.49 -36.76 9.71
C LEU A 500 3.41 -35.93 8.99
N GLN A 501 3.20 -36.10 7.68
CA GLN A 501 2.15 -35.37 6.94
C GLN A 501 0.73 -35.73 7.41
N ASP A 502 0.55 -36.87 8.10
CA ASP A 502 -0.71 -37.23 8.73
C ASP A 502 -1.00 -36.39 9.99
N ARG A 503 0.02 -35.72 10.55
CA ARG A 503 -0.10 -34.83 11.72
C ARG A 503 -0.42 -33.39 11.34
N GLY A 504 -0.13 -32.96 10.12
CA GLY A 504 -0.25 -31.57 9.73
C GLY A 504 0.29 -31.23 8.35
N LYS A 505 0.20 -29.96 8.00
CA LYS A 505 0.72 -29.41 6.74
C LYS A 505 2.05 -28.71 7.01
N PHE A 506 3.07 -28.95 6.18
CA PHE A 506 4.41 -28.39 6.38
C PHE A 506 4.61 -27.07 5.63
N PHE A 507 5.47 -26.22 6.18
CA PHE A 507 5.91 -24.93 5.61
C PHE A 507 7.32 -25.00 5.01
N VAL A 508 8.07 -26.04 5.37
CA VAL A 508 9.45 -26.27 4.92
C VAL A 508 9.49 -27.30 3.81
N ASP A 509 10.35 -27.05 2.82
CA ASP A 509 10.59 -28.01 1.74
C ASP A 509 11.51 -29.14 2.20
N PRO A 510 11.48 -30.29 1.50
CA PRO A 510 12.47 -31.34 1.73
C PRO A 510 13.89 -30.82 1.47
N ASN A 511 14.80 -31.15 2.40
CA ASN A 511 16.21 -30.73 2.48
C ASN A 511 16.47 -29.27 2.85
N GLU A 512 15.44 -28.50 3.21
CA GLU A 512 15.58 -27.16 3.76
C GLU A 512 16.27 -27.19 5.13
N ASP A 513 17.12 -26.20 5.41
CA ASP A 513 17.80 -26.07 6.70
C ASP A 513 16.83 -25.51 7.76
N ILE A 514 16.77 -26.17 8.91
CA ILE A 514 15.86 -25.84 10.01
C ILE A 514 16.61 -25.77 11.34
N TYR A 515 15.99 -25.11 12.33
CA TYR A 515 16.52 -25.02 13.68
C TYR A 515 15.47 -25.32 14.78
N GLU A 516 15.93 -25.64 15.99
CA GLU A 516 15.10 -25.88 17.17
C GLU A 516 14.24 -24.67 17.49
N GLY A 517 12.92 -24.87 17.64
CA GLY A 517 11.98 -23.78 17.91
C GLY A 517 11.45 -23.08 16.67
N GLN A 518 11.93 -23.42 15.47
CA GLN A 518 11.32 -23.00 14.21
C GLN A 518 9.95 -23.67 14.05
N VAL A 519 8.94 -22.90 13.66
CA VAL A 519 7.62 -23.41 13.28
C VAL A 519 7.72 -23.88 11.83
N ILE A 520 7.57 -25.19 11.64
CA ILE A 520 7.78 -25.88 10.37
C ILE A 520 6.48 -26.38 9.73
N GLY A 521 5.33 -26.16 10.37
CA GLY A 521 4.03 -26.56 9.86
C GLY A 521 2.87 -26.20 10.77
N GLU A 522 1.66 -26.49 10.29
CA GLU A 522 0.40 -26.38 10.99
C GLU A 522 -0.06 -27.76 11.46
N ASN A 523 -0.38 -27.90 12.74
CA ASN A 523 -0.92 -29.12 13.32
C ASN A 523 -2.41 -29.27 12.96
N THR A 524 -2.85 -30.50 12.75
CA THR A 524 -4.28 -30.83 12.60
C THR A 524 -5.09 -30.61 13.89
N ARG A 525 -4.40 -30.57 15.03
CA ARG A 525 -4.97 -30.31 16.36
C ARG A 525 -4.66 -28.90 16.84
N SER A 526 -5.34 -28.47 17.89
CA SER A 526 -5.19 -27.13 18.48
C SER A 526 -3.93 -26.95 19.32
N ASP A 527 -3.31 -28.03 19.78
CA ASP A 527 -2.11 -28.00 20.60
C ASP A 527 -0.83 -27.92 19.76
N ASP A 528 0.17 -27.19 20.26
CA ASP A 528 1.49 -27.16 19.66
C ASP A 528 2.19 -28.52 19.82
N MET A 529 2.80 -29.02 18.73
CA MET A 529 3.48 -30.31 18.72
C MET A 529 4.94 -30.13 18.30
N THR A 530 5.87 -30.51 19.19
CA THR A 530 7.29 -30.55 18.84
C THR A 530 7.59 -31.85 18.09
N VAL A 531 8.15 -31.74 16.89
CA VAL A 531 8.44 -32.85 15.99
C VAL A 531 9.89 -32.83 15.55
N ASN A 532 10.45 -34.02 15.29
CA ASN A 532 11.79 -34.16 14.75
C ASN A 532 11.68 -34.60 13.28
N VAL A 533 12.07 -33.70 12.37
CA VAL A 533 12.12 -33.95 10.93
C VAL A 533 13.54 -34.20 10.40
N THR A 534 14.54 -34.30 11.28
CA THR A 534 15.95 -34.55 10.93
C THR A 534 16.30 -36.05 10.93
N LYS A 535 15.34 -36.93 11.23
CA LYS A 535 15.56 -38.38 11.31
C LYS A 535 15.69 -39.01 9.92
N THR A 536 16.78 -39.77 9.73
CA THR A 536 16.99 -40.60 8.54
C THR A 536 16.26 -41.94 8.65
N LYS A 537 15.96 -42.56 7.51
CA LYS A 537 15.46 -43.93 7.44
C LYS A 537 16.54 -44.86 8.01
N LYS A 538 16.24 -45.58 9.10
CA LYS A 538 17.14 -46.62 9.60
C LYS A 538 17.26 -47.71 8.53
N LEU A 539 18.48 -47.92 8.04
CA LEU A 539 18.79 -49.02 7.12
C LEU A 539 18.68 -50.34 7.91
N SER A 540 17.59 -51.08 7.75
CA SER A 540 17.55 -52.48 8.16
C SER A 540 18.28 -53.30 7.10
N ASN A 541 19.27 -54.11 7.50
CA ASN A 541 20.07 -54.99 6.64
C ASN A 541 19.27 -56.12 5.93
N VAL A 542 17.94 -56.02 5.87
CA VAL A 542 17.09 -56.95 5.14
C VAL A 542 16.77 -56.31 3.79
N ARG A 543 17.38 -56.85 2.74
CA ARG A 543 17.03 -56.57 1.34
C ARG A 543 15.58 -56.98 1.09
N SER A 544 14.65 -56.06 1.21
CA SER A 544 13.33 -56.17 0.60
C SER A 544 13.40 -55.57 -0.80
N SER A 545 13.71 -56.42 -1.76
CA SER A 545 13.49 -56.20 -3.19
C SER A 545 11.99 -56.12 -3.45
N GLY A 546 11.44 -54.90 -3.52
CA GLY A 546 10.05 -54.63 -3.86
C GLY A 546 9.50 -53.40 -3.14
N ALA A 547 9.21 -52.36 -3.92
CA ALA A 547 8.66 -51.05 -3.51
C ALA A 547 9.59 -50.17 -2.66
N ASP A 548 10.52 -49.46 -3.32
CA ASP A 548 10.80 -48.09 -2.88
C ASP A 548 9.51 -47.29 -3.13
N ASP A 549 8.64 -47.23 -2.12
CA ASP A 549 7.55 -46.26 -2.10
C ASP A 549 8.19 -44.88 -2.25
N LYS A 550 8.06 -44.30 -3.45
CA LYS A 550 8.43 -42.91 -3.67
C LYS A 550 7.59 -42.10 -2.69
N ALA A 551 8.24 -41.54 -1.67
CA ALA A 551 7.63 -40.66 -0.69
C ALA A 551 6.80 -39.61 -1.42
N ARG A 552 5.49 -39.57 -1.13
CA ARG A 552 4.55 -38.64 -1.76
C ARG A 552 4.39 -37.46 -0.83
N ILE A 553 5.32 -36.51 -0.97
CA ILE A 553 5.35 -35.31 -0.15
C ILE A 553 4.40 -34.27 -0.77
N ILE A 554 3.47 -33.77 0.05
CA ILE A 554 2.61 -32.64 -0.29
C ILE A 554 3.50 -31.40 -0.33
N PRO A 555 3.39 -30.55 -1.38
CA PRO A 555 4.14 -29.31 -1.45
C PRO A 555 4.01 -28.46 -0.19
N ALA A 556 5.11 -27.85 0.25
CA ALA A 556 5.11 -26.99 1.41
C ALA A 556 4.26 -25.73 1.16
N ILE A 557 3.54 -25.28 2.19
CA ILE A 557 2.84 -24.00 2.16
C ILE A 557 3.89 -22.90 2.32
N LYS A 558 4.01 -22.03 1.33
CA LYS A 558 4.90 -20.86 1.39
C LYS A 558 4.05 -19.62 1.64
N PHE A 559 4.33 -18.96 2.75
CA PHE A 559 3.66 -17.73 3.12
C PHE A 559 4.32 -16.52 2.47
N SER A 560 3.51 -15.57 2.01
CA SER A 560 3.97 -14.19 1.85
C SER A 560 4.33 -13.58 3.22
N LEU A 561 4.99 -12.43 3.22
CA LEU A 561 5.29 -11.72 4.46
C LEU A 561 4.02 -11.34 5.23
N GLU A 562 3.00 -10.87 4.51
CA GLU A 562 1.70 -10.48 5.08
C GLU A 562 0.99 -11.69 5.68
N GLU A 563 0.93 -12.79 4.94
CA GLU A 563 0.31 -14.03 5.42
C GLU A 563 1.05 -14.56 6.66
N ALA A 564 2.38 -14.48 6.68
CA ALA A 564 3.18 -14.86 7.85
C ALA A 564 2.87 -13.97 9.07
N LEU A 565 2.77 -12.64 8.89
CA LEU A 565 2.45 -11.70 9.95
C LEU A 565 1.03 -11.89 10.50
N GLU A 566 0.07 -12.26 9.65
CA GLU A 566 -1.29 -12.57 10.05
C GLU A 566 -1.43 -13.97 10.68
N TYR A 567 -0.54 -14.90 10.34
CA TYR A 567 -0.56 -16.28 10.84
C TYR A 567 0.03 -16.45 12.25
N ILE A 568 1.09 -15.69 12.59
CA ILE A 568 1.80 -15.87 13.86
C ILE A 568 0.94 -15.56 15.09
N GLN A 569 1.17 -16.29 16.17
CA GLN A 569 0.60 -16.03 17.49
C GLN A 569 1.48 -15.12 18.36
N LYS A 570 0.96 -14.70 19.53
CA LYS A 570 1.67 -13.82 20.47
C LYS A 570 3.01 -14.39 20.97
N ASP A 571 3.16 -15.71 20.96
CA ASP A 571 4.36 -16.43 21.37
C ASP A 571 5.28 -16.80 20.18
N GLU A 572 5.02 -16.21 19.00
CA GLU A 572 5.73 -16.45 17.74
C GLU A 572 6.28 -15.15 17.14
N TYR A 573 7.36 -15.30 16.38
CA TYR A 573 7.95 -14.25 15.55
C TYR A 573 8.06 -14.73 14.09
N VAL A 574 7.96 -13.76 13.17
CA VAL A 574 8.43 -13.92 11.79
C VAL A 574 9.88 -13.48 11.73
N GLU A 575 10.79 -14.41 11.47
CA GLU A 575 12.18 -14.11 11.13
C GLU A 575 12.26 -13.72 9.64
N VAL A 576 12.69 -12.49 9.39
CA VAL A 576 12.78 -11.88 8.07
C VAL A 576 14.25 -11.69 7.72
N THR A 577 14.71 -12.37 6.68
CA THR A 577 16.06 -12.24 6.12
C THR A 577 15.99 -11.94 4.63
N PRO A 578 17.07 -11.45 4.00
CA PRO A 578 17.06 -11.08 2.58
C PRO A 578 16.66 -12.21 1.62
N LYS A 579 16.85 -13.47 2.02
CA LYS A 579 16.54 -14.64 1.19
C LYS A 579 15.35 -15.45 1.72
N SER A 580 15.10 -15.44 3.02
CA SER A 580 14.16 -16.37 3.66
C SER A 580 13.15 -15.65 4.54
N LEU A 581 11.97 -16.25 4.66
CA LEU A 581 10.97 -15.92 5.67
C LEU A 581 10.74 -17.19 6.49
N ARG A 582 10.93 -17.12 7.81
CA ARG A 582 10.76 -18.26 8.71
C ARG A 582 9.84 -17.89 9.86
N LEU A 583 9.04 -18.84 10.30
CA LEU A 583 8.21 -18.71 11.50
C LEU A 583 8.94 -19.39 12.66
N ARG A 584 8.92 -18.79 13.85
CA ARG A 584 9.55 -19.39 15.05
C ARG A 584 8.81 -19.01 16.32
N LYS A 585 9.02 -19.80 17.37
CA LYS A 585 8.60 -19.42 18.72
C LYS A 585 9.54 -18.36 19.31
N ILE A 586 9.02 -17.51 20.20
CA ILE A 586 9.85 -16.54 20.95
C ILE A 586 10.88 -17.31 21.77
N TYR A 587 10.44 -18.33 22.51
CA TYR A 587 11.30 -19.26 23.23
C TYR A 587 11.59 -20.51 22.38
N LEU A 588 12.86 -20.71 22.03
CA LEU A 588 13.27 -21.78 21.12
C LEU A 588 13.25 -23.17 21.75
N THR A 589 13.67 -23.29 23.01
CA THR A 589 13.70 -24.59 23.69
C THR A 589 12.33 -24.95 24.25
N GLU A 590 12.00 -26.25 24.24
CA GLU A 590 10.73 -26.73 24.81
C GLU A 590 10.64 -26.45 26.32
N THR A 591 11.78 -26.51 27.02
CA THR A 591 11.88 -26.23 28.46
C THR A 591 11.53 -24.79 28.77
N ASP A 592 12.07 -23.84 28.00
CA ASP A 592 11.78 -22.42 28.18
C ASP A 592 10.33 -22.10 27.83
N ARG A 593 9.77 -22.70 26.78
CA ARG A 593 8.33 -22.56 26.46
C ARG A 593 7.44 -23.02 27.61
N LYS A 594 7.77 -24.13 28.27
CA LYS A 594 7.00 -24.61 29.44
C LYS A 594 7.18 -23.71 30.66
N ARG A 595 8.37 -23.15 30.86
CA ARG A 595 8.72 -22.30 32.00
C ARG A 595 8.10 -20.91 31.91
N PHE A 596 8.11 -20.32 30.72
CA PHE A 596 7.62 -18.97 30.45
C PHE A 596 6.27 -18.99 29.75
N LYS A 597 5.43 -20.01 29.98
CA LYS A 597 4.05 -20.04 29.44
C LYS A 597 3.35 -18.72 29.79
N ILE A 598 3.11 -17.91 28.76
CA ILE A 598 2.22 -16.75 28.78
C ILE A 598 0.80 -17.24 28.56
#